data_AF-A0A3S8SEG6-F1
#
_entry.id   AF-A0A3S8SEG6-F1
#
_cell.length_a   1.000
_cell.length_b   1.000
_cell.length_c   1.000
_cell.angle_alpha   90.00
_cell.angle_beta   90.00
_cell.angle_gamma   90.00
#
_symmetry.space_group_name_H-M   'P 1'
#
loop_
_entity.id
_entity.type
_entity.pdbx_description
1 polymer ?
#
loop_
_entity_poly.entity_id
_entity_poly.type
_entity_poly.pdbx_seq_one_letter_code
_entity_poly.pdbx_strand_id
1 'polypeptide(L)'
;MAQSNYSISVNDAQAKNLSKNELQIVQQVGLGRTNKEIAKKLFLSEGTVRNYISKILSCLELRDRTQLAIWAVQKGIINKDFS
;
A
#
# COMPACT_ATOMS: atom_id res chain seq x y z
N MET A 1 -2.48 15.14 26.14
CA MET A 1 -1.59 13.96 26.02
C MET A 1 -1.94 13.24 24.72
N ALA A 2 -1.10 13.34 23.69
CA ALA A 2 -1.25 12.54 22.47
C ALA A 2 0.12 12.42 21.79
N GLN A 3 1.04 11.71 22.43
CA GLN A 3 2.16 11.13 21.71
C GLN A 3 1.70 9.78 21.18
N SER A 4 1.04 9.79 20.03
CA SER A 4 0.79 8.55 19.29
C SER A 4 1.91 8.39 18.27
N ASN A 5 3.06 7.87 18.73
CA ASN A 5 4.05 7.31 17.82
C ASN A 5 3.44 6.07 17.16
N TYR A 6 2.67 6.26 16.09
CA TYR A 6 2.21 5.17 15.24
C TYR A 6 3.38 4.72 14.33
N SER A 7 4.37 4.06 14.91
CA SER A 7 5.31 3.25 14.13
C SER A 7 4.53 2.04 13.61
N ILE A 8 4.26 1.99 12.30
CA ILE A 8 3.59 0.85 11.69
C ILE A 8 4.65 -0.22 11.44
N SER A 9 4.70 -1.19 12.34
CA SER A 9 5.64 -2.31 12.27
C SER A 9 4.99 -3.43 11.47
N VAL A 10 5.34 -3.53 10.19
CA VAL A 10 5.04 -4.69 9.34
C VAL A 10 6.24 -5.62 9.34
N ASN A 11 5.98 -6.93 9.40
CA ASN A 11 7.03 -7.95 9.29
C ASN A 11 7.72 -7.86 7.92
N ASP A 12 9.05 -7.72 7.90
CA ASP A 12 9.82 -7.61 6.65
C ASP A 12 9.71 -8.86 5.76
N ALA A 13 9.44 -10.04 6.32
CA ALA A 13 9.18 -11.26 5.53
C ALA A 13 7.87 -11.16 4.73
N GLN A 14 6.81 -10.61 5.34
CA GLN A 14 5.53 -10.37 4.64
C GLN A 14 5.68 -9.29 3.57
N ALA A 15 6.43 -8.22 3.87
CA ALA A 15 6.70 -7.15 2.91
C ALA A 15 7.45 -7.64 1.66
N LYS A 16 8.36 -8.62 1.81
CA LYS A 16 9.09 -9.23 0.70
C LYS A 16 8.24 -10.14 -0.19
N ASN A 17 7.11 -10.65 0.32
CA ASN A 17 6.23 -11.53 -0.43
C ASN A 17 5.27 -10.78 -1.37
N LEU A 18 5.20 -9.44 -1.30
CA LEU A 18 4.40 -8.67 -2.23
C LEU A 18 5.00 -8.74 -3.64
N SER A 19 4.14 -9.07 -4.60
CA SER A 19 4.49 -9.04 -6.02
C SER A 19 4.75 -7.61 -6.52
N LYS A 20 5.39 -7.49 -7.68
CA LYS A 20 5.65 -6.19 -8.34
C LYS A 20 4.35 -5.38 -8.52
N ASN A 21 3.26 -6.03 -8.91
CA ASN A 21 1.96 -5.37 -9.11
C ASN A 21 1.36 -4.88 -7.79
N GLU A 22 1.49 -5.66 -6.72
CA GLU A 22 1.03 -5.25 -5.39
C GLU A 22 1.85 -4.06 -4.88
N LEU A 23 3.17 -4.08 -5.05
CA LEU A 23 4.04 -2.96 -4.69
C LEU A 23 3.71 -1.69 -5.48
N GLN A 24 3.35 -1.80 -6.76
CA GLN A 24 2.85 -0.67 -7.55
C GLN A 24 1.55 -0.10 -6.96
N ILE A 25 0.61 -0.94 -6.51
CA ILE A 25 -0.61 -0.48 -5.85
C ILE A 25 -0.29 0.18 -4.51
N VAL A 26 0.57 -0.42 -3.69
CA VAL A 26 1.05 0.15 -2.42
C VAL A 26 1.67 1.53 -2.65
N GLN A 27 2.51 1.68 -3.68
CA GLN A 27 3.11 2.95 -4.04
C GLN A 27 2.02 4.01 -4.30
N GLN A 28 1.02 3.69 -5.12
CA GLN A 28 -0.03 4.67 -5.42
C GLN A 28 -0.89 4.99 -4.19
N VAL A 29 -1.11 4.03 -3.29
CA VAL A 29 -1.77 4.27 -2.01
C VAL A 29 -0.96 5.23 -1.14
N GLY A 30 0.36 5.04 -1.05
CA GLY A 30 1.28 5.93 -0.34
C GLY A 30 1.34 7.35 -0.93
N LEU A 31 1.10 7.48 -2.23
CA LEU A 31 0.96 8.78 -2.92
C LEU A 31 -0.43 9.43 -2.72
N GLY A 32 -1.33 8.83 -1.94
CA GLY A 32 -2.65 9.37 -1.65
C GLY A 32 -3.71 9.17 -2.75
N ARG A 33 -3.44 8.36 -3.78
CA ARG A 33 -4.33 8.18 -4.95
C ARG A 33 -5.57 7.37 -4.62
N THR A 34 -6.76 7.84 -4.98
CA THR A 34 -8.02 7.10 -4.86
C THR A 34 -8.03 5.81 -5.71
N ASN A 35 -8.90 4.85 -5.39
CA ASN A 35 -9.01 3.59 -6.16
C ASN A 35 -9.25 3.84 -7.66
N LYS A 36 -10.02 4.89 -7.99
CA LYS A 36 -10.28 5.34 -9.36
C LYS A 36 -9.02 5.82 -10.08
N GLU A 37 -8.19 6.61 -9.40
CA GLU A 37 -6.93 7.09 -9.98
C GLU A 37 -5.90 5.96 -10.15
N ILE A 38 -5.83 5.05 -9.18
CA ILE A 38 -4.98 3.85 -9.26
C ILE A 38 -5.41 2.99 -10.43
N ALA A 39 -6.72 2.71 -10.55
CA ALA A 39 -7.31 1.93 -11.62
C ALA A 39 -6.94 2.51 -12.99
N LYS A 40 -7.10 3.82 -13.16
CA LYS A 40 -6.72 4.53 -14.39
C LYS A 40 -5.22 4.44 -14.68
N LYS A 41 -4.36 4.60 -13.66
CA LYS A 41 -2.90 4.60 -13.84
C LYS A 41 -2.33 3.22 -14.17
N LEU A 42 -2.90 2.17 -13.58
CA LEU A 42 -2.42 0.78 -13.73
C LEU A 42 -3.24 -0.03 -14.75
N PHE A 43 -4.17 0.60 -15.47
CA PHE A 43 -5.07 -0.05 -16.44
C PHE A 43 -5.88 -1.21 -15.83
N LEU A 44 -6.41 -0.98 -14.62
CA LEU A 44 -7.23 -1.94 -13.87
C LEU A 44 -8.66 -1.41 -13.69
N SER A 45 -9.57 -2.27 -13.23
CA SER A 45 -10.87 -1.82 -12.73
C SER A 45 -10.78 -1.35 -11.27
N GLU A 46 -11.66 -0.43 -10.84
CA GLU A 46 -11.73 -0.01 -9.44
C GLU A 46 -12.01 -1.19 -8.47
N GLY A 47 -12.80 -2.17 -8.92
CA GLY A 47 -13.06 -3.40 -8.16
C GLY A 47 -11.79 -4.24 -7.99
N THR A 48 -10.99 -4.36 -9.04
CA THR A 48 -9.70 -5.05 -9.00
C THR A 48 -8.74 -4.37 -8.02
N VAL A 49 -8.64 -3.03 -8.07
CA VAL A 49 -7.80 -2.27 -7.11
C VAL A 49 -8.26 -2.49 -5.68
N ARG A 50 -9.58 -2.44 -5.41
CA ARG A 50 -10.13 -2.71 -4.08
C ARG A 50 -9.73 -4.11 -3.59
N ASN A 51 -9.85 -5.11 -4.45
CA ASN A 51 -9.47 -6.49 -4.11
C ASN A 51 -7.97 -6.63 -3.81
N TYR A 52 -7.11 -5.98 -4.58
CA TYR A 52 -5.69 -5.94 -4.29
C TYR A 52 -5.40 -5.27 -2.95
N ILE A 53 -5.98 -4.11 -2.67
CA ILE A 53 -5.79 -3.42 -1.39
C ILE A 53 -6.23 -4.31 -0.24
N SER A 54 -7.39 -4.97 -0.33
CA SER A 54 -7.85 -5.90 0.71
C SER A 54 -6.86 -7.04 0.94
N LYS A 55 -6.34 -7.67 -0.12
CA LYS A 55 -5.33 -8.74 -0.01
C LYS A 55 -4.04 -8.25 0.61
N ILE A 56 -3.53 -7.09 0.17
CA ILE A 56 -2.31 -6.48 0.69
C ILE A 56 -2.46 -6.17 2.19
N LEU A 57 -3.59 -5.57 2.58
CA LEU A 57 -3.88 -5.30 3.99
C LEU A 57 -3.86 -6.58 4.82
N SER A 58 -4.48 -7.66 4.34
CA SER A 58 -4.43 -8.96 5.01
C SER A 58 -3.02 -9.54 5.07
N CYS A 59 -2.24 -9.46 3.99
CA CYS A 59 -0.88 -10.00 3.94
C CYS A 59 0.10 -9.25 4.86
N LEU A 60 -0.08 -7.95 5.04
CA LEU A 60 0.75 -7.11 5.89
C LEU A 60 0.17 -6.91 7.30
N GLU A 61 -0.96 -7.56 7.60
CA GLU A 61 -1.70 -7.45 8.86
C GLU A 61 -2.05 -6.00 9.23
N LEU A 62 -2.35 -5.18 8.21
CA LEU A 62 -2.73 -3.79 8.37
C LEU A 62 -4.24 -3.63 8.45
N ARG A 63 -4.68 -2.72 9.32
CA ARG A 63 -6.11 -2.50 9.60
C ARG A 63 -6.82 -1.79 8.44
N ASP A 64 -6.17 -0.80 7.84
CA ASP A 64 -6.82 0.11 6.91
C ASP A 64 -5.84 0.76 5.93
N ARG A 65 -6.44 1.42 4.94
CA ARG A 65 -5.73 2.11 3.86
C ARG A 65 -4.78 3.20 4.37
N THR A 66 -5.12 3.88 5.47
CA THR A 66 -4.26 4.92 6.06
C THR A 66 -3.00 4.30 6.61
N GLN A 67 -3.12 3.16 7.30
CA GLN A 67 -1.96 2.40 7.76
C GLN A 67 -1.08 1.95 6.59
N LEU A 68 -1.69 1.46 5.51
CA LEU A 68 -0.94 1.09 4.30
C LEU A 68 -0.21 2.27 3.66
N ALA A 69 -0.85 3.44 3.61
CA ALA A 69 -0.23 4.65 3.07
C ALA A 69 0.97 5.10 3.91
N ILE A 70 0.81 5.17 5.24
CA ILE A 70 1.89 5.55 6.15
C ILE A 70 3.05 4.56 6.04
N TRP A 71 2.76 3.26 6.01
CA TRP A 71 3.78 2.22 5.85
C TRP A 71 4.55 2.36 4.53
N ALA A 72 3.87 2.63 3.42
CA ALA A 72 4.50 2.86 2.13
C ALA A 72 5.47 4.05 2.12
N VAL A 73 5.11 5.13 2.83
CA VAL A 73 5.98 6.30 3.03
C VAL A 73 7.19 5.93 3.92
N GLN A 74 6.96 5.28 5.06
CA GLN A 74 8.02 4.89 5.99
C GLN A 74 9.06 3.94 5.38
N LYS A 75 8.64 3.01 4.52
CA LYS A 75 9.53 2.07 3.82
C LYS A 75 10.12 2.65 2.51
N GLY A 76 9.83 3.91 2.17
CA GLY A 76 10.33 4.58 0.97
C GLY A 76 9.81 3.97 -0.34
N ILE A 77 8.71 3.22 -0.30
CA ILE A 77 8.10 2.57 -1.49
C ILE A 77 7.62 3.62 -2.49
N ILE A 78 7.19 4.79 -2.00
CA ILE A 78 6.74 5.91 -2.83
C ILE A 78 7.79 6.39 -3.84
N ASN A 79 9.08 6.18 -3.55
CA ASN A 79 10.21 6.63 -4.37
C ASN A 79 10.81 5.52 -5.24
N LYS A 80 10.28 4.29 -5.18
CA LYS A 80 10.81 3.16 -5.95
C LYS A 80 10.29 3.19 -7.37
N ASP A 81 11.17 2.96 -8.34
CA ASP A 81 10.73 2.71 -9.70
C ASP A 81 10.43 1.23 -9.89
N PHE A 82 9.23 0.93 -10.36
CA PHE A 82 8.76 -0.44 -10.65
C PHE A 82 8.50 -0.60 -12.16
N SER A 83 9.20 0.14 -13.01
CA SER A 83 9.18 -0.10 -14.46
C SER A 83 9.79 -1.46 -14.80
#